data_AF-A0A7W8M7F2-F1
#
_entry.id   AF-A0A7W8M7F2-F1
#
_cell.length_a   1.000
_cell.length_b   1.000
_cell.length_c   1.000
_cell.angle_alpha   90.00
_cell.angle_beta   90.00
_cell.angle_gamma   90.00
#
_symmetry.space_group_name_H-M   'P 1'
#
loop_
_entity.id
_entity.type
_entity.pdbx_description
1 polymer ?
#
loop_
_entity_poly.entity_id
_entity_poly.type
_entity_poly.pdbx_seq_one_letter_code
_entity_poly.pdbx_strand_id
1 'polypeptide(L)'
;MSRKLGTSQLAGLLGEAAAAETGPSGEDAAQRLGQWLGAFDAVSLRSALRAIGSPGAAGTASAGSPAALAARADPEQVRVLEQDLAQVREALAKLAAPDADAALDRRRHLELQRTMEPRIGRLRDRVRQALAKASPRLARLAALDAAMEQAFSAREQKLLVTLPALAERRLAERGQAAEDALRQVLLAELELRLEPVRGLIEAFRNEVGPQS
;
A
#
# COMPACT_ATOMS: atom_id res chain seq x y z
N MET A 1 -19.19 -11.29 1.29
CA MET A 1 -19.32 -9.82 1.08
C MET A 1 -18.12 -9.36 0.27
N SER A 2 -18.27 -9.18 -1.05
CA SER A 2 -17.22 -8.59 -1.87
C SER A 2 -17.06 -7.12 -1.48
N ARG A 3 -16.03 -6.78 -0.70
CA ARG A 3 -15.61 -5.38 -0.54
C ARG A 3 -15.23 -4.92 -1.95
N LYS A 4 -16.04 -4.04 -2.55
CA LYS A 4 -15.67 -3.34 -3.78
C LYS A 4 -14.35 -2.62 -3.47
N LEU A 5 -13.28 -2.95 -4.19
CA LEU A 5 -12.05 -2.18 -4.17
C LEU A 5 -12.44 -0.74 -4.56
N GLY A 6 -12.43 0.18 -3.62
CA GLY A 6 -12.76 1.58 -3.89
C GLY A 6 -11.81 2.12 -4.95
N THR A 7 -12.34 2.88 -5.91
CA THR A 7 -11.50 3.61 -6.86
C THR A 7 -10.67 4.62 -6.09
N SER A 8 -9.35 4.50 -6.15
CA SER A 8 -8.43 5.47 -5.51
C SER A 8 -8.76 6.90 -5.94
N GLN A 9 -8.59 7.87 -5.06
CA GLN A 9 -8.71 9.30 -5.39
C GLN A 9 -7.84 9.66 -6.61
N LEU A 10 -6.67 9.05 -6.73
CA LEU A 10 -5.79 9.23 -7.88
C LEU A 10 -6.42 8.75 -9.19
N ALA A 11 -7.14 7.62 -9.15
CA ALA A 11 -7.88 7.11 -10.30
C ALA A 11 -9.05 8.04 -10.68
N GLY A 12 -9.74 8.61 -9.68
CA GLY A 12 -10.79 9.61 -9.91
C GLY A 12 -10.25 10.91 -10.54
N LEU A 13 -9.14 11.43 -10.01
CA LEU A 13 -8.48 12.64 -10.54
C LEU A 13 -8.03 12.46 -11.99
N LEU A 14 -7.45 11.31 -12.32
CA LEU A 14 -6.86 11.04 -13.63
C LEU A 14 -7.85 10.45 -14.66
N GLY A 15 -9.06 10.04 -14.25
CA GLY A 15 -9.74 8.94 -14.95
C GLY A 15 -11.26 8.85 -14.89
N GLU A 16 -12.03 9.92 -15.06
CA GLU A 16 -13.40 9.74 -15.60
C GLU A 16 -13.41 9.20 -17.06
N ALA A 17 -12.25 9.00 -17.69
CA ALA A 17 -12.12 8.40 -19.02
C ALA A 17 -11.88 6.87 -19.03
N ALA A 18 -11.90 6.18 -17.87
CA ALA A 18 -11.87 4.71 -17.80
C ALA A 18 -13.21 4.10 -17.35
N ALA A 19 -14.23 4.93 -17.13
CA ALA A 19 -15.53 4.50 -16.63
C ALA A 19 -16.46 3.88 -17.70
N ALA A 20 -16.06 3.89 -18.98
CA ALA A 20 -16.95 3.51 -20.06
C ALA A 20 -16.89 2.03 -20.50
N GLU A 21 -15.81 1.28 -20.24
CA GLU A 21 -15.77 -0.14 -20.63
C GLU A 21 -14.94 -0.95 -19.62
N THR A 22 -15.42 -2.15 -19.29
CA THR A 22 -14.87 -3.16 -18.37
C THR A 22 -15.18 -2.98 -16.89
N GLY A 23 -16.28 -3.60 -16.43
CA GLY A 23 -16.25 -4.20 -15.10
C GLY A 23 -15.34 -5.42 -15.18
N PRO A 24 -14.15 -5.44 -14.53
CA PRO A 24 -13.29 -6.61 -14.62
C PRO A 24 -13.92 -7.76 -13.83
N SER A 25 -14.05 -8.92 -14.45
CA SER A 25 -14.15 -10.16 -13.67
C SER A 25 -12.88 -10.30 -12.83
N GLY A 26 -12.95 -10.98 -11.68
CA GLY A 26 -11.76 -11.24 -10.85
C GLY A 26 -10.66 -11.98 -11.62
N GLU A 27 -11.06 -12.75 -12.64
CA GLU A 27 -10.18 -13.51 -13.53
C GLU A 27 -9.42 -12.59 -14.49
N ASP A 28 -10.07 -11.58 -15.09
CA ASP A 28 -9.41 -10.61 -15.97
C ASP A 28 -8.36 -9.78 -15.21
N ALA A 29 -8.69 -9.38 -13.97
CA ALA A 29 -7.77 -8.64 -13.12
C ALA A 29 -6.55 -9.49 -12.74
N ALA A 30 -6.76 -10.75 -12.34
CA ALA A 30 -5.68 -11.68 -12.03
C ALA A 30 -4.80 -11.97 -13.25
N GLN A 31 -5.39 -12.11 -14.44
CA GLN A 31 -4.65 -12.32 -15.68
C GLN A 31 -3.76 -11.10 -16.02
N ARG A 32 -4.30 -9.88 -15.91
CA ARG A 32 -3.54 -8.64 -16.13
C ARG A 32 -2.40 -8.47 -15.12
N LEU A 33 -2.64 -8.78 -13.85
CA LEU A 33 -1.60 -8.77 -12.82
C LEU A 33 -0.52 -9.82 -13.11
N GLY A 34 -0.92 -11.02 -13.54
CA GLY A 34 -0.01 -12.12 -13.88
C GLY A 34 0.94 -11.78 -15.03
N GLN A 35 0.49 -11.00 -16.02
CA GLN A 35 1.33 -10.52 -17.12
C GLN A 35 2.44 -9.57 -16.68
N TRP A 36 2.33 -8.99 -15.47
CA TRP A 36 3.31 -8.04 -14.95
C TRP A 36 4.35 -8.68 -14.04
N LEU A 37 4.18 -9.96 -13.68
CA LEU A 37 5.08 -10.67 -12.78
C LEU A 37 6.26 -11.27 -13.54
N GLY A 38 7.48 -11.03 -13.07
CA GLY A 38 8.65 -11.79 -13.47
C GLY A 38 8.59 -13.23 -12.92
N ALA A 39 9.37 -14.14 -13.52
CA ALA A 39 9.40 -15.55 -13.10
C ALA A 39 9.77 -15.72 -11.61
N PHE A 40 10.73 -14.93 -11.12
CA PHE A 40 11.15 -14.96 -9.71
C PHE A 40 10.06 -14.43 -8.77
N ASP A 41 9.43 -13.31 -9.12
CA ASP A 41 8.35 -12.70 -8.33
C ASP A 41 7.13 -13.62 -8.26
N ALA A 42 6.80 -14.30 -9.35
CA ALA A 42 5.72 -15.27 -9.42
C ALA A 42 5.97 -16.47 -8.47
N VAL A 43 7.22 -16.95 -8.37
CA VAL A 43 7.59 -18.02 -7.43
C VAL A 43 7.47 -17.55 -5.98
N SER A 44 8.01 -16.37 -5.66
CA SER A 44 7.92 -15.78 -4.32
C SER A 44 6.46 -15.57 -3.90
N LEU A 45 5.64 -14.96 -4.75
CA LEU A 45 4.22 -14.74 -4.49
C LEU A 45 3.44 -16.05 -4.31
N ARG A 46 3.69 -17.05 -5.16
CA ARG A 46 3.08 -18.38 -5.04
C ARG A 46 3.45 -19.06 -3.73
N SER A 47 4.70 -18.92 -3.28
CA SER A 47 5.15 -19.47 -2.00
C SER A 47 4.43 -18.83 -0.81
N ALA A 48 4.27 -17.49 -0.83
CA ALA A 48 3.54 -16.75 0.18
C ALA A 48 2.05 -17.11 0.21
N LEU A 49 1.41 -17.22 -0.96
CA LEU A 49 0.00 -17.64 -1.09
C LEU A 49 -0.22 -19.06 -0.59
N ARG A 50 0.70 -20.00 -0.87
CA ARG A 50 0.64 -21.37 -0.35
C ARG A 50 0.78 -21.42 1.18
N ALA A 51 1.63 -20.57 1.76
CA ALA A 51 1.78 -20.47 3.21
C ALA A 51 0.47 -20.00 3.89
N ILE A 52 -0.33 -19.17 3.22
CA ILE A 52 -1.67 -18.77 3.69
C ILE A 52 -2.66 -19.93 3.57
N GLY A 53 -2.67 -20.63 2.42
CA GLY A 53 -3.64 -21.69 2.11
C GLY A 53 -3.40 -23.04 2.79
N SER A 54 -2.28 -23.24 3.49
CA SER A 54 -1.97 -24.50 4.17
C SER A 54 -2.04 -24.35 5.71
N PRO A 55 -3.10 -24.83 6.38
CA PRO A 55 -3.21 -24.76 7.83
C PRO A 55 -2.31 -25.71 8.63
N GLY A 56 -1.37 -26.46 8.03
CA GLY A 56 -0.76 -27.59 8.75
C GLY A 56 0.62 -28.09 8.29
N ALA A 57 1.48 -27.26 7.70
CA ALA A 57 2.84 -27.69 7.34
C ALA A 57 3.94 -27.10 8.26
N ALA A 58 3.62 -26.81 9.52
CA ALA A 58 4.63 -26.71 10.57
C ALA A 58 4.85 -28.13 11.12
N GLY A 59 5.92 -28.78 10.68
CA GLY A 59 6.28 -30.11 11.12
C GLY A 59 6.44 -30.18 12.65
N THR A 60 5.88 -31.25 13.21
CA THR A 60 6.29 -31.96 14.44
C THR A 60 7.43 -31.33 15.24
N ALA A 61 7.11 -30.38 16.12
CA ALA A 61 7.88 -30.13 17.33
C ALA A 61 6.91 -30.21 18.50
N SER A 62 7.17 -31.15 19.39
CA SER A 62 6.36 -31.52 20.54
C SER A 62 6.16 -30.37 21.54
N ALA A 63 4.96 -30.35 22.14
CA ALA A 63 4.61 -29.78 23.44
C ALA A 63 4.74 -28.26 23.64
N GLY A 64 3.83 -27.52 23.01
CA GLY A 64 3.27 -26.28 23.54
C GLY A 64 1.85 -26.16 23.00
N SER A 65 0.85 -26.15 23.88
CA SER A 65 -0.56 -26.03 23.48
C SER A 65 -0.72 -24.88 22.45
N PRO A 66 -1.54 -24.98 21.38
CA PRO A 66 -1.73 -23.88 20.42
C PRO A 66 -2.21 -22.58 21.08
N ALA A 67 -2.75 -22.66 22.30
CA ALA A 67 -3.09 -21.53 23.17
C ALA A 67 -1.87 -20.81 23.80
N ALA A 68 -0.68 -21.41 23.81
CA ALA A 68 0.55 -20.85 24.41
C ALA A 68 1.44 -20.09 23.40
N LEU A 69 1.19 -20.24 22.09
CA LEU A 69 1.87 -19.51 21.00
C LEU A 69 1.03 -18.37 20.42
N ALA A 70 -0.13 -18.08 21.01
CA ALA A 70 -0.79 -16.80 20.84
C ALA A 70 0.09 -15.74 21.54
N ALA A 71 1.15 -15.31 20.86
CA ALA A 71 1.80 -14.04 21.17
C ALA A 71 0.66 -13.02 21.25
N ARG A 72 0.45 -12.48 22.45
CA ARG A 72 -0.65 -11.58 22.74
C ARG A 72 -0.45 -10.37 21.85
N ALA A 73 -1.23 -10.30 20.78
CA ALA A 73 -1.32 -9.15 19.93
C ALA A 73 -1.65 -7.96 20.86
N ASP A 74 -0.68 -7.06 21.06
CA ASP A 74 -0.75 -6.00 22.06
C ASP A 74 -1.52 -4.79 21.47
N PRO A 75 -2.65 -4.37 22.06
CA PRO A 75 -3.38 -3.19 21.60
C PRO A 75 -2.54 -1.91 21.65
N GLU A 76 -1.57 -1.79 22.56
CA GLU A 76 -0.67 -0.64 22.61
C GLU A 76 0.25 -0.61 21.38
N GLN A 77 0.70 -1.77 20.91
CA GLN A 77 1.52 -1.85 19.69
C GLN A 77 0.76 -1.37 18.45
N VAL A 78 -0.55 -1.66 18.36
CA VAL A 78 -1.41 -1.15 17.28
C VAL A 78 -1.52 0.38 17.36
N ARG A 79 -1.75 0.93 18.55
CA ARG A 79 -1.83 2.39 18.76
C ARG A 79 -0.55 3.10 18.35
N VAL A 80 0.61 2.55 18.70
CA VAL A 80 1.93 3.10 18.29
C VAL A 80 2.06 3.13 16.76
N LEU A 81 1.68 2.06 16.06
CA LEU A 81 1.75 2.02 14.60
C LEU A 81 0.76 2.98 13.93
N GLU A 82 -0.42 3.19 14.51
CA GLU A 82 -1.38 4.20 14.05
C GLU A 82 -0.83 5.62 14.20
N GLN A 83 -0.18 5.91 15.34
CA GLN A 83 0.49 7.19 15.58
C GLN A 83 1.64 7.41 14.59
N ASP A 84 2.47 6.40 14.37
CA ASP A 84 3.54 6.44 13.37
C ASP A 84 3.02 6.73 11.96
N LEU A 85 1.92 6.07 11.55
CA LEU A 85 1.27 6.32 10.28
C LEU A 85 0.76 7.77 10.18
N ALA A 86 0.09 8.26 11.22
CA ALA A 86 -0.42 9.63 11.26
C ALA A 86 0.73 10.66 11.15
N GLN A 87 1.82 10.46 11.90
CA GLN A 87 2.99 11.34 11.88
C GLN A 87 3.69 11.36 10.53
N VAL A 88 3.92 10.19 9.90
CA VAL A 88 4.53 10.12 8.57
C VAL A 88 3.64 10.79 7.52
N ARG A 89 2.33 10.54 7.56
CA ARG A 89 1.36 11.16 6.65
C ARG A 89 1.37 12.68 6.79
N GLU A 90 1.30 13.19 8.01
CA GLU A 90 1.33 14.63 8.28
C GLU A 90 2.65 15.27 7.83
N ALA A 91 3.78 14.65 8.16
CA ALA A 91 5.10 15.16 7.76
C ALA A 91 5.26 15.22 6.24
N LEU A 92 4.76 14.22 5.50
CA LEU A 92 4.82 14.19 4.04
C LEU A 92 3.83 15.16 3.40
N ALA A 93 2.62 15.29 3.95
CA ALA A 93 1.63 16.26 3.47
C ALA A 93 2.11 17.71 3.66
N LYS A 94 2.78 18.01 4.79
CA LYS A 94 3.39 19.33 5.04
C LYS A 94 4.46 19.69 4.00
N LEU A 95 5.24 18.71 3.51
CA LEU A 95 6.22 18.95 2.45
C LEU A 95 5.57 19.29 1.09
N ALA A 96 4.30 18.90 0.90
CA ALA A 96 3.51 19.21 -0.29
C ALA A 96 2.65 20.49 -0.14
N ALA A 97 2.65 21.11 1.05
CA ALA A 97 1.94 22.35 1.29
C ALA A 97 2.55 23.49 0.45
N PRO A 98 1.75 24.48 0.02
CA PRO A 98 2.26 25.67 -0.65
C PRO A 98 3.25 26.37 0.28
N ASP A 99 4.49 26.49 -0.16
CA ASP A 99 5.44 27.42 0.42
C ASP A 99 5.26 28.75 -0.32
N ALA A 100 5.18 29.87 0.40
CA ALA A 100 4.93 31.18 -0.20
C ALA A 100 6.02 31.56 -1.23
N ASP A 101 7.22 30.99 -1.07
CA ASP A 101 8.40 31.30 -1.88
C ASP A 101 8.74 30.23 -2.94
N ALA A 102 8.02 29.09 -3.00
CA ALA A 102 8.34 27.99 -3.91
C ALA A 102 7.08 27.36 -4.53
N ALA A 103 6.69 27.85 -5.71
CA ALA A 103 5.64 27.27 -6.52
C ALA A 103 5.93 25.79 -6.82
N LEU A 104 4.92 24.93 -6.74
CA LEU A 104 5.05 23.51 -7.05
C LEU A 104 5.12 23.34 -8.57
N ASP A 105 6.30 22.93 -9.05
CA ASP A 105 6.54 22.52 -10.43
C ASP A 105 6.79 21.01 -10.54
N ARG A 106 6.95 20.51 -11.78
CA ARG A 106 7.20 19.09 -12.04
C ARG A 106 8.49 18.59 -11.39
N ARG A 107 9.53 19.43 -11.32
CA ARG A 107 10.81 19.04 -10.71
C ARG A 107 10.63 18.82 -9.22
N ARG A 108 10.00 19.79 -8.53
CA ARG A 108 9.71 19.73 -7.10
C ARG A 108 8.77 18.57 -6.76
N HIS A 109 7.78 18.30 -7.60
CA HIS A 109 6.93 17.10 -7.46
C HIS A 109 7.76 15.81 -7.42
N LEU A 110 8.67 15.62 -8.39
CA LEU A 110 9.52 14.42 -8.45
C LEU A 110 10.48 14.33 -7.26
N GLU A 111 11.00 15.46 -6.75
CA GLU A 111 11.81 15.50 -5.53
C GLU A 111 11.01 15.05 -4.30
N LEU A 112 9.75 15.48 -4.20
CA LEU A 112 8.84 15.07 -3.13
C LEU A 112 8.48 13.58 -3.24
N GLN A 113 8.21 13.05 -4.44
CA GLN A 113 8.01 11.61 -4.66
C GLN A 113 9.21 10.78 -4.16
N ARG A 114 10.44 11.18 -4.52
CA ARG A 114 11.68 10.50 -4.07
C ARG A 114 11.89 10.60 -2.57
N THR A 115 11.36 11.65 -1.93
CA THR A 115 11.41 11.81 -0.47
C THR A 115 10.38 10.93 0.23
N MET A 116 9.18 10.78 -0.34
CA MET A 116 8.10 9.94 0.18
C MET A 116 8.47 8.46 0.17
N GLU A 117 9.01 7.97 -0.94
CA GLU A 117 9.27 6.54 -1.19
C GLU A 117 10.01 5.82 -0.03
N PRO A 118 11.22 6.24 0.40
CA PRO A 118 11.93 5.55 1.47
C PRO A 118 11.28 5.72 2.84
N ARG A 119 10.55 6.81 3.10
CA ARG A 119 9.86 7.05 4.38
C ARG A 119 8.67 6.11 4.55
N ILE A 120 7.88 5.94 3.49
CA ILE A 120 6.75 5.01 3.45
C ILE A 120 7.25 3.57 3.51
N GLY A 121 8.30 3.22 2.76
CA GLY A 121 8.90 1.88 2.80
C GLY A 121 9.34 1.48 4.22
N ARG A 122 10.06 2.36 4.92
CA ARG A 122 10.47 2.10 6.33
C ARG A 122 9.28 1.94 7.28
N LEU A 123 8.21 2.72 7.10
CA LEU A 123 7.00 2.56 7.90
C LEU A 123 6.34 1.20 7.65
N ARG A 124 6.19 0.81 6.38
CA ARG A 124 5.61 -0.48 5.98
C ARG A 124 6.43 -1.66 6.52
N ASP A 125 7.75 -1.58 6.45
CA ASP A 125 8.64 -2.61 7.00
C ASP A 125 8.52 -2.74 8.52
N ARG A 126 8.43 -1.63 9.26
CA ARG A 126 8.18 -1.67 10.71
C ARG A 126 6.84 -2.34 11.03
N VAL A 127 5.79 -2.01 10.29
CA VAL A 127 4.48 -2.65 10.45
C VAL A 127 4.58 -4.16 10.17
N ARG A 128 5.21 -4.59 9.07
CA ARG A 128 5.42 -6.02 8.78
C ARG A 128 6.17 -6.76 9.88
N GLN A 129 7.21 -6.14 10.43
CA GLN A 129 7.98 -6.73 11.53
C GLN A 129 7.13 -6.90 12.80
N ALA A 130 6.24 -5.95 13.10
CA ALA A 130 5.32 -6.06 14.22
C ALA A 130 4.30 -7.18 13.98
N LEU A 131 3.70 -7.25 12.78
CA LEU A 131 2.78 -8.33 12.39
C LEU A 131 3.43 -9.71 12.50
N ALA A 132 4.67 -9.85 12.01
CA ALA A 132 5.39 -11.12 12.03
C ALA A 132 5.67 -11.66 13.43
N LYS A 133 5.79 -10.77 14.43
CA LYS A 133 5.99 -11.13 15.83
C LYS A 133 4.67 -11.36 16.59
N ALA A 134 3.55 -10.85 16.07
CA ALA A 134 2.26 -10.86 16.75
C ALA A 134 1.51 -12.20 16.62
N SER A 135 1.47 -12.81 15.43
CA SER A 135 0.87 -14.15 15.27
C SER A 135 1.37 -14.85 14.00
N PRO A 136 1.31 -16.20 13.92
CA PRO A 136 1.65 -16.93 12.69
C PRO A 136 0.80 -16.52 11.48
N ARG A 137 -0.47 -16.14 11.72
CA ARG A 137 -1.38 -15.65 10.68
C ARG A 137 -0.94 -14.28 10.16
N LEU A 138 -0.63 -13.35 11.06
CA LEU A 138 -0.12 -12.03 10.68
C LEU A 138 1.28 -12.09 10.05
N ALA A 139 2.11 -13.05 10.43
CA ALA A 139 3.40 -13.31 9.78
C ALA A 139 3.25 -13.70 8.30
N ARG A 140 2.26 -14.54 7.98
CA ARG A 140 1.95 -14.90 6.58
C ARG A 140 1.43 -13.71 5.79
N LEU A 141 0.61 -12.86 6.41
CA LEU A 141 0.15 -11.61 5.81
C LEU A 141 1.33 -10.67 5.51
N ALA A 142 2.24 -10.50 6.47
CA ALA A 142 3.45 -9.68 6.29
C ALA A 142 4.33 -10.22 5.16
N ALA A 143 4.50 -11.53 5.06
CA ALA A 143 5.26 -12.18 3.98
C ALA A 143 4.60 -12.01 2.61
N LEU A 144 3.26 -12.14 2.53
CA LEU A 144 2.51 -11.86 1.30
C LEU A 144 2.67 -10.40 0.88
N ASP A 145 2.52 -9.48 1.82
CA ASP A 145 2.65 -8.05 1.56
C ASP A 145 4.05 -7.67 1.04
N ALA A 146 5.10 -8.26 1.62
CA ALA A 146 6.48 -8.11 1.13
C ALA A 146 6.65 -8.66 -0.30
N ALA A 147 6.11 -9.86 -0.58
CA ALA A 147 6.18 -10.45 -1.91
C ALA A 147 5.44 -9.60 -2.96
N MET A 148 4.27 -9.03 -2.61
CA MET A 148 3.54 -8.13 -3.50
C MET A 148 4.30 -6.82 -3.76
N GLU A 149 4.89 -6.21 -2.73
CA GLU A 149 5.68 -4.99 -2.93
C GLU A 149 6.88 -5.24 -3.84
N GLN A 150 7.63 -6.31 -3.60
CA GLN A 150 8.76 -6.68 -4.46
C GLN A 150 8.32 -6.85 -5.92
N ALA A 151 7.27 -7.64 -6.12
CA ALA A 151 6.73 -7.97 -7.42
C ALA A 151 6.28 -6.75 -8.25
N PHE A 152 5.79 -5.69 -7.60
CA PHE A 152 5.21 -4.54 -8.30
C PHE A 152 6.01 -3.24 -8.18
N SER A 153 7.04 -3.19 -7.33
CA SER A 153 7.83 -1.97 -7.02
C SER A 153 8.37 -1.23 -8.27
N ALA A 154 9.10 -1.91 -9.15
CA ALA A 154 9.70 -1.30 -10.33
C ALA A 154 8.65 -0.70 -11.29
N ARG A 155 7.52 -1.40 -11.42
CA ARG A 155 6.42 -0.94 -12.28
C ARG A 155 5.67 0.22 -11.66
N GLU A 156 5.40 0.16 -10.36
CA GLU A 156 4.82 1.26 -9.61
C GLU A 156 5.68 2.51 -9.80
N GLN A 157 6.98 2.44 -9.53
CA GLN A 157 7.89 3.57 -9.71
C GLN A 157 7.87 4.14 -11.13
N LYS A 158 7.88 3.27 -12.15
CA LYS A 158 7.78 3.69 -13.56
C LYS A 158 6.48 4.44 -13.86
N LEU A 159 5.35 3.98 -13.31
CA LEU A 159 4.06 4.65 -13.50
C LEU A 159 4.01 5.98 -12.74
N LEU A 160 4.45 6.00 -11.49
CA LEU A 160 4.39 7.19 -10.62
C LEU A 160 5.20 8.37 -11.17
N VAL A 161 6.34 8.12 -11.82
CA VAL A 161 7.14 9.17 -12.48
C VAL A 161 6.41 9.80 -13.68
N THR A 162 5.48 9.07 -14.32
CA THR A 162 4.70 9.61 -15.46
C THR A 162 3.47 10.40 -15.03
N LEU A 163 3.01 10.23 -13.80
CA LEU A 163 1.78 10.84 -13.31
C LEU A 163 1.75 12.38 -13.38
N PRO A 164 2.81 13.11 -13.03
CA PRO A 164 2.77 14.57 -13.02
C PRO A 164 2.45 15.16 -14.40
N ALA A 165 3.09 14.63 -15.45
CA ALA A 165 2.86 15.09 -16.81
C ALA A 165 1.43 14.77 -17.31
N LEU A 166 0.89 13.60 -16.92
CA LEU A 166 -0.49 13.25 -17.22
C LEU A 166 -1.48 14.16 -16.47
N ALA A 167 -1.19 14.45 -15.20
CA ALA A 167 -2.00 15.30 -14.34
C ALA A 167 -2.10 16.72 -14.88
N GLU A 168 -0.96 17.35 -15.19
CA GLU A 168 -0.90 18.70 -15.76
C GLU A 168 -1.76 18.79 -17.03
N ARG A 169 -1.63 17.82 -17.94
CA ARG A 169 -2.43 17.78 -19.17
C ARG A 169 -3.92 17.67 -18.87
N ARG A 170 -4.33 16.69 -18.07
CA ARG A 170 -5.75 16.39 -17.80
C ARG A 170 -6.46 17.46 -17.00
N LEU A 171 -5.75 18.09 -16.08
CA LEU A 171 -6.33 19.09 -15.19
C LEU A 171 -6.29 20.49 -15.85
N ALA A 172 -5.34 20.75 -16.74
CA ALA A 172 -5.40 21.91 -17.65
C ALA A 172 -6.61 21.82 -18.60
N GLU A 173 -6.95 20.64 -19.11
CA GLU A 173 -8.19 20.41 -19.90
C GLU A 173 -9.46 20.78 -19.09
N ARG A 174 -9.38 20.77 -17.75
CA ARG A 174 -10.46 21.17 -16.82
C ARG A 174 -10.32 22.60 -16.28
N GLY A 175 -9.38 23.39 -16.80
CA GLY A 175 -9.15 24.78 -16.38
C GLY A 175 -8.46 24.93 -15.02
N GLN A 176 -7.86 23.88 -14.46
CA GLN A 176 -7.10 23.99 -13.21
C GLN A 176 -5.70 24.54 -13.46
N ALA A 177 -5.19 25.32 -12.51
CA ALA A 177 -3.80 25.75 -12.51
C ALA A 177 -2.85 24.54 -12.38
N ALA A 178 -1.74 24.56 -13.11
CA ALA A 178 -0.76 23.46 -13.12
C ALA A 178 -0.24 23.14 -11.71
N GLU A 179 -0.02 24.15 -10.88
CA GLU A 179 0.43 23.99 -9.50
C GLU A 179 -0.59 23.21 -8.64
N ASP A 180 -1.86 23.57 -8.72
CA ASP A 180 -2.94 22.90 -7.99
C ASP A 180 -3.15 21.48 -8.48
N ALA A 181 -3.02 21.27 -9.80
CA ALA A 181 -3.08 19.95 -10.43
C ALA A 181 -1.98 19.01 -9.89
N LEU A 182 -0.74 19.49 -9.85
CA LEU A 182 0.40 18.74 -9.30
C LEU A 182 0.19 18.45 -7.81
N ARG A 183 -0.29 19.43 -7.04
CA ARG A 183 -0.54 19.28 -5.60
C ARG A 183 -1.61 18.24 -5.30
N GLN A 184 -2.74 18.29 -6.01
CA GLN A 184 -3.83 17.33 -5.85
C GLN A 184 -3.35 15.91 -6.14
N VAL A 185 -2.59 15.72 -7.23
CA VAL A 185 -2.06 14.40 -7.59
C VAL A 185 -1.01 13.91 -6.61
N LEU A 186 -0.14 14.78 -6.10
CA LEU A 186 0.85 14.42 -5.09
C LEU A 186 0.22 13.93 -3.78
N LEU A 187 -0.85 14.60 -3.31
CA LEU A 187 -1.58 14.19 -2.12
C LEU A 187 -2.36 12.88 -2.35
N ALA A 188 -2.98 12.72 -3.53
CA ALA A 188 -3.67 11.49 -3.88
C ALA A 188 -2.69 10.29 -4.02
N GLU A 189 -1.50 10.54 -4.54
CA GLU A 189 -0.41 9.57 -4.60
C GLU A 189 0.07 9.19 -3.19
N LEU A 190 0.24 10.16 -2.29
CA LEU A 190 0.60 9.90 -0.90
C LEU A 190 -0.41 8.97 -0.23
N GLU A 191 -1.71 9.25 -0.36
CA GLU A 191 -2.75 8.38 0.20
C GLU A 191 -2.72 6.98 -0.43
N LEU A 192 -2.56 6.88 -1.76
CA LEU A 192 -2.43 5.59 -2.45
C LEU A 192 -1.26 4.76 -1.89
N ARG A 193 -0.09 5.38 -1.68
CA ARG A 193 1.11 4.70 -1.17
C ARG A 193 0.97 4.29 0.31
N LEU A 194 0.10 4.95 1.08
CA LEU A 194 -0.16 4.63 2.49
C LEU A 194 -1.26 3.57 2.70
N GLU A 195 -2.09 3.28 1.70
CA GLU A 195 -3.15 2.26 1.79
C GLU A 195 -2.64 0.88 2.24
N PRO A 196 -1.52 0.32 1.73
CA PRO A 196 -1.01 -0.96 2.21
C PRO A 196 -0.66 -0.92 3.71
N VAL A 197 -0.06 0.17 4.19
CA VAL A 197 0.28 0.35 5.61
C VAL A 197 -0.99 0.39 6.45
N ARG A 198 -2.00 1.17 6.02
CA ARG A 198 -3.31 1.27 6.66
C ARG A 198 -3.99 -0.10 6.75
N GLY A 199 -3.99 -0.87 5.66
CA GLY A 199 -4.57 -2.21 5.61
C GLY A 199 -3.87 -3.22 6.53
N LEU A 200 -2.54 -3.19 6.63
CA LEU A 200 -1.81 -4.04 7.57
C LEU A 200 -2.10 -3.70 9.04
N ILE A 201 -2.21 -2.41 9.37
CA ILE A 201 -2.59 -1.96 10.72
C ILE A 201 -4.03 -2.35 11.03
N GLU A 202 -4.97 -2.22 10.08
CA GLU A 202 -6.35 -2.70 10.23
C GLU A 202 -6.39 -4.21 10.49
N ALA A 203 -5.61 -5.00 9.74
CA ALA A 203 -5.52 -6.44 9.94
C ALA A 203 -4.97 -6.79 11.33
N PHE A 204 -3.95 -6.08 11.80
CA PHE A 204 -3.41 -6.25 13.14
C PHE A 204 -4.46 -5.89 14.21
N ARG A 205 -5.15 -4.76 14.06
CA ARG A 205 -6.24 -4.35 14.96
C ARG A 205 -7.33 -5.43 15.06
N ASN A 206 -7.71 -6.02 13.93
CA ASN A 206 -8.74 -7.07 13.88
C ASN A 206 -8.28 -8.39 14.54
N GLU A 207 -6.98 -8.68 14.55
CA GLU A 207 -6.43 -9.83 15.26
C GLU A 207 -6.38 -9.60 16.79
N VAL A 208 -6.17 -8.35 17.22
CA VAL A 208 -6.17 -7.93 18.64
C VAL A 208 -7.59 -7.80 19.22
N GLY A 209 -8.55 -7.33 18.42
CA GLY A 209 -9.95 -7.18 18.81
C GLY A 209 -10.64 -8.53 19.06
N PRO A 210 -11.75 -8.57 19.82
CA PRO A 210 -12.48 -9.81 20.05
C PRO A 210 -12.94 -10.41 18.72
N GLN A 211 -12.37 -11.57 18.38
CA GLN A 211 -12.83 -12.41 17.28
C GLN A 211 -14.27 -12.80 17.61
N SER A 212 -15.23 -12.21 16.91
CA SER A 212 -16.67 -12.53 17.06
C SER A 212 -16.96 -13.92 16.54
#